data_AF-A0ABD0NU47-F1
#
_entry.id   AF-A0ABD0NU47-F1
#
_cell.length_a   1.000
_cell.length_b   1.000
_cell.length_c   1.000
_cell.angle_alpha   90.00
_cell.angle_beta   90.00
_cell.angle_gamma   90.00
#
_symmetry.space_group_name_H-M   'P 1'
#
loop_
_entity.id
_entity.type
_entity.pdbx_description
1 polymer ?
#
loop_
_entity_poly.entity_id
_entity_poly.type
_entity_poly.pdbx_seq_one_letter_code
_entity_poly.pdbx_strand_id
1 'polypeptide(L)' 'VKVMLRVCSVPVSDLSRSYSYKLDLQKKQITVLNVPTFNPQRQTAGTTVSSKTFTFDAAFGPDSTQ' A
#
# COMPACT_ATOMS: atom_id res chain seq x y z
N VAL A 1 16.59 -13.63 -8.87
CA VAL A 1 15.56 -12.66 -9.30
C VAL A 1 15.52 -11.54 -8.27
N LYS A 2 15.38 -10.27 -8.68
CA LYS A 2 15.19 -9.13 -7.76
C LYS A 2 13.84 -8.48 -8.04
N VAL A 3 13.11 -8.11 -6.99
CA VAL A 3 11.81 -7.46 -7.06
C VAL A 3 11.90 -6.09 -6.39
N MET A 4 11.51 -5.06 -7.13
CA MET A 4 11.61 -3.67 -6.70
C MET A 4 10.23 -3.02 -6.78
N LEU A 5 9.97 -2.08 -5.86
CA LEU A 5 8.74 -1.28 -5.83
C LEU A 5 9.05 0.17 -6.20
N ARG A 6 8.28 0.76 -7.11
CA ARG A 6 8.26 2.21 -7.33
C ARG A 6 6.85 2.74 -7.10
N VAL A 7 6.74 3.74 -6.24
CA VAL A 7 5.49 4.45 -5.96
C VAL A 7 5.53 5.78 -6.69
N CYS A 8 4.57 6.02 -7.57
CA CYS A 8 4.43 7.26 -8.32
C CYS A 8 3.57 8.28 -7.55
N SER A 9 3.78 9.57 -7.84
CA SER A 9 2.87 10.63 -7.38
C SER A 9 1.45 10.39 -7.88
N VAL A 10 0.46 10.63 -7.02
CA VAL A 10 -0.95 10.54 -7.41
C VAL A 10 -1.31 11.76 -8.28
N PRO A 11 -1.88 11.57 -9.47
CA PRO A 11 -2.40 12.67 -10.26
C PRO A 11 -3.52 13.38 -9.49
N VAL A 12 -3.53 14.72 -9.51
CA VAL A 12 -4.50 15.55 -8.77
C VAL A 12 -5.96 15.18 -9.10
N SER A 13 -6.22 14.63 -10.27
CA SER A 13 -7.52 14.16 -10.74
C SER A 13 -8.02 12.86 -10.10
N ASP A 14 -7.19 12.09 -9.38
CA ASP A 14 -7.52 10.76 -8.85
C ASP A 14 -7.51 10.68 -7.31
N LEU A 15 -7.65 11.84 -6.64
CA LEU A 15 -7.64 11.94 -5.18
C LEU A 15 -8.74 11.10 -4.50
N SER A 16 -9.85 10.81 -5.21
CA SER A 16 -10.99 10.06 -4.66
C SER A 16 -10.77 8.54 -4.60
N ARG A 17 -9.75 7.99 -5.28
CA ARG A 17 -9.42 6.55 -5.28
C ARG A 17 -8.16 6.21 -4.50
N SER A 18 -7.65 7.16 -3.72
CA SER A 18 -6.36 7.02 -3.02
C SER A 18 -6.42 5.88 -2.00
N TYR A 19 -5.77 4.75 -2.31
CA TYR A 19 -5.44 3.76 -1.29
C TYR A 19 -4.47 4.40 -0.30
N SER A 20 -4.82 4.42 0.98
CA SER A 20 -3.91 4.90 2.02
C SER A 20 -2.76 3.91 2.18
N TYR A 21 -1.52 4.36 2.00
CA TYR A 21 -0.34 3.54 2.23
C TYR A 21 0.73 4.31 3.00
N LYS A 22 1.65 3.56 3.63
CA LYS A 22 2.88 4.08 4.23
C LYS A 22 4.07 3.42 3.53
N LEU A 23 5.03 4.22 3.09
CA LEU A 23 6.26 3.75 2.46
C LEU A 23 7.43 3.93 3.43
N ASP A 24 8.18 2.86 3.69
CA ASP A 24 9.44 2.91 4.45
C ASP A 24 10.58 2.52 3.51
N LEU A 25 11.29 3.52 2.97
CA LEU A 25 12.37 3.31 2.02
C LEU A 25 13.60 2.64 2.66
N GLN A 26 13.85 2.90 3.95
CA GLN A 26 14.98 2.30 4.67
C GLN A 26 14.75 0.80 4.86
N LYS A 27 13.53 0.42 5.25
CA LYS A 27 13.14 -0.98 5.41
C LYS A 27 12.72 -1.64 4.10
N LYS A 28 12.63 -0.89 3.01
CA LYS A 28 12.17 -1.33 1.68
C LYS A 28 10.78 -1.96 1.76
N GLN A 29 9.89 -1.31 2.51
CA GLN A 29 8.57 -1.80 2.84
C GLN A 29 7.47 -0.84 2.39
N ILE A 30 6.32 -1.41 2.03
CA ILE A 30 5.07 -0.66 1.89
C ILE A 30 4.00 -1.31 2.76
N THR A 31 3.29 -0.49 3.52
CA THR A 31 2.11 -0.90 4.28
C THR A 31 0.88 -0.30 3.61
N VAL A 32 0.04 -1.14 3.03
CA VAL A 32 -1.27 -0.74 2.50
C VAL A 32 -2.27 -0.76 3.66
N LEU A 33 -2.92 0.37 3.90
CA LEU A 33 -3.94 0.55 4.92
C LEU A 33 -5.33 0.36 4.31
N ASN A 34 -6.32 0.14 5.18
CA ASN A 34 -7.73 0.04 4.81
C ASN A 34 -8.04 -1.01 3.74
N VAL A 35 -7.31 -2.13 3.78
CA VAL A 35 -7.60 -3.26 2.91
C VAL A 35 -8.91 -3.87 3.39
N PRO A 36 -9.98 -3.90 2.56
CA PRO A 36 -11.23 -4.56 2.94
C PRO A 36 -10.93 -6.03 3.13
N THR A 37 -11.02 -6.53 4.36
CA THR A 37 -10.94 -7.97 4.60
C THR A 37 -12.29 -8.58 4.27
N PHE A 38 -12.39 -9.22 3.11
CA PHE A 38 -13.53 -10.08 2.85
C PHE A 38 -13.41 -11.31 3.75
N ASN A 39 -14.21 -11.37 4.82
CA ASN A 39 -14.27 -12.51 5.70
C ASN A 39 -15.57 -13.30 5.39
N PRO A 40 -15.53 -14.32 4.52
CA PRO A 40 -16.73 -15.04 4.10
C PRO A 40 -17.46 -15.77 5.24
N GLN A 41 -16.82 -15.92 6.40
CA GLN A 41 -17.35 -16.68 7.54
C GLN A 41 -18.15 -15.81 8.54
N ARG A 42 -18.14 -14.48 8.44
CA ARG A 42 -18.79 -13.60 9.43
C ARG A 42 -19.73 -12.60 8.77
N GLN A 43 -20.96 -13.03 8.49
CA GLN A 43 -22.04 -12.17 8.00
C GLN A 43 -22.64 -11.24 9.09
N THR A 44 -21.99 -11.12 10.24
CA THR A 44 -22.42 -10.24 11.32
C THR A 44 -21.19 -9.72 12.06
N ALA A 45 -21.10 -8.40 12.23
CA ALA A 45 -20.05 -7.61 12.88
C ALA A 45 -18.92 -7.08 11.97
N GLY A 46 -19.12 -5.83 11.52
CA GLY A 46 -18.08 -4.80 11.36
C GLY A 46 -17.06 -4.98 10.26
N THR A 47 -16.97 -4.02 9.34
CA THR A 47 -15.85 -3.88 8.42
C THR A 47 -14.56 -3.71 9.22
N THR A 48 -13.82 -4.79 9.47
CA THR A 48 -12.50 -4.70 10.10
C THR A 48 -11.52 -4.18 9.06
N VAL A 49 -11.10 -2.93 9.26
CA VAL A 49 -10.09 -2.27 8.44
C VAL A 49 -8.74 -2.91 8.77
N SER A 50 -8.14 -3.63 7.83
CA SER A 50 -6.83 -4.28 8.01
C SER A 50 -5.72 -3.52 7.29
N SER A 51 -4.48 -3.76 7.73
CA SER A 51 -3.28 -3.29 7.03
C SER A 51 -2.41 -4.47 6.62
N LYS A 52 -1.71 -4.34 5.49
CA LYS A 52 -0.81 -5.38 4.98
C LYS A 52 0.53 -4.76 4.60
N THR A 53 1.61 -5.32 5.12
CA THR A 53 2.97 -4.91 4.83
C THR A 53 3.65 -5.86 3.85
N PHE A 54 4.36 -5.31 2.88
CA PHE A 54 5.15 -6.03 1.89
C PHE A 54 6.58 -5.51 1.91
N THR A 55 7.56 -6.40 1.70
CA THR A 55 8.99 -6.07 1.68
C THR A 55 9.58 -6.42 0.32
N PHE A 56 10.47 -5.56 -0.19
CA PHE A 56 11.09 -5.67 -1.51
C PHE A 56 12.62 -5.59 -1.42
N ASP A 57 13.32 -5.98 -2.49
CA ASP A 57 14.77 -5.83 -2.59
C ASP A 57 15.21 -4.36 -2.64
N ALA A 58 14.33 -3.49 -3.15
CA ALA A 58 14.43 -2.05 -3.12
C ALA A 58 13.04 -1.39 -3.24
N ALA A 59 12.91 -0.19 -2.69
CA ALA A 59 11.71 0.63 -2.80
C ALA A 59 12.10 2.06 -3.22
N PHE A 60 11.25 2.69 -4.03
CA PHE A 60 11.42 4.04 -4.55
C PHE A 60 10.12 4.83 -4.34
N GLY A 61 10.24 6.00 -3.75
CA GLY A 61 9.11 6.92 -3.54
C GLY A 61 8.89 7.89 -4.70
N PRO A 62 7.87 8.75 -4.59
CA PRO A 62 7.53 9.76 -5.59
C PRO A 62 8.70 10.69 -5.97
N ASP A 63 9.57 10.99 -5.00
CA ASP A 63 10.72 11.87 -5.17
C ASP A 63 11.96 11.17 -5.74
N SER A 64 11.85 9.89 -6.12
CA SER A 64 12.99 9.14 -6.66
C SER A 64 13.24 9.51 -8.12
N THR A 65 14.50 9.81 -8.43
CA THR A 65 14.95 10.13 -9.79
C THR A 65 15.10 8.88 -10.66
N GLN A 66 15.15 9.10 -11.98
CA GLN A 66 15.52 8.08 -12.95
C GLN A 66 17.01 7.72 -12.85
#